data_AF-A0A255EM04-F1
#
_entry.id   AF-A0A255EM04-F1
#
_cell.length_a   1.000
_cell.length_b   1.000
_cell.length_c   1.000
_cell.angle_alpha   90.00
_cell.angle_beta   90.00
_cell.angle_gamma   90.00
#
_symmetry.space_group_name_H-M   'P 1'
#
loop_
_entity.id
_entity.type
_entity.pdbx_description
1 polymer ?
#
loop_
_entity_poly.entity_id
_entity_poly.type
_entity_poly.pdbx_seq_one_letter_code
_entity_poly.pdbx_strand_id
1 'polypeptide(L)'
;MLFKSHLEDQVADLRRRVRSQQHLIDQLAQHVGLDLGTIDPYAVSQEVRDLVAQGKKIEAIKLYREQTGVGLADAKRAVEDATEI
;
A
#
# COMPACT_ATOMS: atom_id res chain seq x y z
N MET A 1 0.79 10.33 31.66
CA MET A 1 1.10 11.42 30.70
C MET A 1 2.45 11.25 29.99
N LEU A 2 3.44 10.53 30.53
CA LEU A 2 4.77 10.34 29.91
C LEU A 2 4.80 9.43 28.66
N PHE A 3 3.99 8.36 28.61
CA PHE A 3 4.01 7.40 27.48
C PHE A 3 3.48 7.98 26.16
N LYS A 4 2.53 8.92 26.25
CA LYS A 4 1.93 9.57 25.08
C LYS A 4 2.93 10.49 24.35
N SER A 5 3.76 11.21 25.11
CA SER A 5 4.82 12.10 24.56
C SER A 5 5.84 11.31 23.74
N HIS A 6 6.29 10.15 24.22
CA HIS A 6 7.28 9.35 23.51
C HIS A 6 6.74 8.80 22.18
N LEU A 7 5.48 8.37 22.17
CA LEU A 7 4.82 7.91 20.94
C LEU A 7 4.61 9.06 19.95
N GLU A 8 4.25 10.25 20.44
CA GLU A 8 4.12 11.46 19.62
C GLU A 8 5.46 11.84 18.97
N ASP A 9 6.57 11.75 19.73
CA ASP A 9 7.92 11.99 19.22
C ASP A 9 8.35 10.94 18.18
N GLN A 10 8.08 9.65 18.44
CA GLN A 10 8.37 8.57 17.49
C GLN A 10 7.58 8.73 16.18
N VAL A 11 6.31 9.12 16.26
CA VAL A 11 5.49 9.39 15.07
C VAL A 11 6.00 10.62 14.33
N ALA A 12 6.39 11.69 15.03
CA ALA A 12 6.97 12.87 14.41
C ALA A 12 8.27 12.54 13.65
N ASP A 13 9.11 11.68 14.23
CA ASP A 13 10.34 11.23 13.61
C ASP A 13 10.09 10.34 12.38
N LEU A 14 9.20 9.36 12.52
CA LEU A 14 8.82 8.49 11.41
C LEU A 14 8.24 9.31 10.24
N ARG A 15 7.40 10.30 10.54
CA ARG A 15 6.86 11.22 9.53
C ARG A 15 7.95 12.04 8.84
N ARG A 16 8.97 12.51 9.56
CA ARG A 16 10.13 13.18 8.95
C ARG A 16 10.86 12.24 8.00
N ARG A 17 11.10 11.00 8.44
CA ARG A 17 11.81 9.99 7.65
C ARG A 17 11.04 9.58 6.39
N VAL A 18 9.72 9.39 6.48
CA VAL A 18 8.89 9.10 5.31
C VAL A 18 8.95 10.24 4.29
N ARG A 19 8.89 11.50 4.74
CA ARG A 19 9.02 12.66 3.83
C ARG A 19 10.39 12.74 3.17
N SER A 20 11.47 12.49 3.90
CA SER A 20 12.81 12.51 3.30
C SER A 20 13.02 11.36 2.33
N GLN A 21 12.49 10.16 2.62
CA GLN A 21 12.52 9.03 1.71
C GLN A 21 11.71 9.29 0.44
N GLN A 22 10.51 9.87 0.57
CA GLN A 22 9.71 10.25 -0.60
C GLN A 22 10.47 11.23 -1.50
N HIS A 23 11.10 12.25 -0.92
CA HIS A 23 11.88 13.20 -1.70
C HIS A 23 13.02 12.55 -2.49
N LEU A 24 13.73 11.58 -1.89
CA LEU A 24 14.78 10.83 -2.57
C LEU A 24 14.22 9.96 -3.70
N ILE A 25 13.06 9.33 -3.49
CA ILE A 25 12.37 8.54 -4.51
C ILE A 25 11.99 9.42 -5.69
N ASP A 26 11.43 10.60 -5.45
CA ASP A 26 11.04 11.55 -6.51
C ASP A 26 12.26 12.02 -7.32
N GLN A 27 13.40 12.26 -6.65
CA GLN A 27 14.65 12.61 -7.33
C GLN A 27 15.19 11.47 -8.20
N LEU A 28 15.16 10.23 -7.70
CA LEU A 28 15.57 9.06 -8.47
C LEU A 28 14.63 8.82 -9.67
N ALA A 29 13.33 8.96 -9.47
CA ALA A 29 12.32 8.86 -10.53
C ALA A 29 12.60 9.84 -11.67
N GLN A 30 12.85 11.11 -11.32
CA GLN A 30 13.19 12.16 -12.28
C GLN A 30 14.50 11.86 -13.02
N HIS A 31 15.49 11.30 -12.33
CA HIS A 31 16.77 10.94 -12.95
C HIS A 31 16.66 9.78 -13.95
N VAL A 32 15.79 8.79 -13.67
CA VAL A 32 15.56 7.63 -14.54
C VAL A 32 14.51 7.92 -15.62
N GLY A 33 13.80 9.05 -15.52
CA GLY A 33 12.72 9.42 -16.44
C GLY A 33 11.45 8.59 -16.23
N LEU A 34 11.23 8.07 -15.01
CA LEU A 34 10.02 7.34 -14.65
C LEU A 34 9.02 8.27 -13.97
N ASP A 35 7.77 8.22 -14.43
CA ASP A 35 6.66 8.83 -13.71
C ASP A 35 6.09 7.85 -12.67
N LEU A 36 6.66 7.90 -11.46
CA LEU A 36 6.19 7.09 -10.34
C LEU A 36 4.78 7.49 -9.85
N GLY A 37 4.25 8.65 -10.27
CA GLY A 37 2.89 9.08 -9.94
C GLY A 37 1.80 8.18 -10.51
N THR A 38 2.15 7.34 -11.49
CA THR A 38 1.27 6.33 -12.10
C THR A 38 1.29 4.97 -11.40
N ILE A 39 2.27 4.74 -10.51
CA ILE A 39 2.44 3.46 -9.83
C ILE A 39 1.72 3.53 -8.49
N ASP A 40 0.55 2.89 -8.40
CA ASP A 40 -0.13 2.68 -7.13
C ASP A 40 0.37 1.37 -6.48
N PRO A 41 1.13 1.42 -5.38
CA PRO A 41 1.60 0.22 -4.69
C PRO A 41 0.48 -0.60 -4.03
N TYR A 42 -0.74 -0.05 -3.97
CA TYR A 42 -1.95 -0.74 -3.51
C TYR A 42 -2.88 -1.12 -4.66
N ALA A 43 -2.43 -0.99 -5.91
CA ALA A 43 -3.21 -1.48 -7.04
C ALA A 43 -3.46 -2.99 -6.93
N VAL A 44 -4.69 -3.40 -7.19
CA VAL A 44 -5.04 -4.82 -7.25
C VAL A 44 -4.37 -5.45 -8.48
N SER A 45 -3.44 -6.36 -8.22
CA SER A 45 -2.68 -7.10 -9.23
C SER A 45 -3.58 -7.98 -10.10
N GLN A 46 -3.09 -8.34 -11.29
CA GLN A 46 -3.84 -9.19 -12.22
C GLN A 46 -4.15 -10.57 -11.61
N GLU A 47 -3.21 -11.14 -10.87
CA GLU A 47 -3.38 -12.42 -10.20
C GLU A 47 -4.49 -12.39 -9.15
N VAL A 48 -4.61 -11.27 -8.41
CA VAL A 48 -5.72 -11.07 -7.48
C VAL A 48 -7.04 -10.94 -8.23
N ARG A 49 -7.07 -10.20 -9.35
CA ARG A 49 -8.27 -10.07 -10.22
C ARG A 49 -8.70 -11.42 -10.81
N ASP A 50 -7.74 -12.26 -11.19
CA ASP A 50 -8.02 -13.59 -11.75
C ASP A 50 -8.64 -14.51 -10.69
N LEU A 51 -8.15 -14.47 -9.44
CA LEU A 51 -8.75 -15.21 -8.32
C LEU A 51 -10.16 -14.72 -8.03
N VAL A 52 -10.38 -13.41 -8.08
CA VAL A 52 -11.71 -12.80 -7.96
C VAL A 52 -12.65 -13.31 -9.06
N ALA A 53 -12.22 -13.28 -10.32
CA ALA A 53 -13.00 -13.76 -11.46
C ALA A 53 -13.35 -15.26 -11.35
N GLN A 54 -12.50 -16.05 -10.69
CA GLN A 54 -12.74 -17.46 -10.39
C GLN A 54 -13.63 -17.70 -9.16
N GLY A 55 -14.11 -16.65 -8.48
CA GLY A 55 -14.89 -16.75 -7.24
C GLY A 55 -14.06 -17.10 -6.00
N LYS A 56 -12.72 -17.11 -6.10
CA LYS A 56 -11.78 -17.47 -5.04
C LYS A 56 -11.43 -16.27 -4.17
N LYS A 57 -12.46 -15.69 -3.53
CA LYS A 57 -12.34 -14.41 -2.81
C LYS A 57 -11.41 -14.47 -1.60
N ILE A 58 -11.35 -15.59 -0.89
CA ILE A 58 -10.49 -15.74 0.30
C ILE A 58 -9.01 -15.75 -0.14
N GLU A 59 -8.70 -16.47 -1.21
CA GLU A 59 -7.38 -16.55 -1.81
C GLU A 59 -6.95 -15.19 -2.38
N ALA A 60 -7.86 -14.47 -3.04
CA ALA A 60 -7.63 -13.12 -3.52
C ALA A 60 -7.25 -12.17 -2.37
N ILE A 61 -8.00 -12.18 -1.27
CA ILE A 61 -7.72 -11.37 -0.07
C ILE A 61 -6.37 -11.75 0.54
N LYS A 62 -6.06 -13.05 0.61
CA LYS A 62 -4.79 -13.54 1.14
C LYS A 62 -3.62 -13.04 0.29
N LEU A 63 -3.69 -13.22 -1.03
CA LEU A 63 -2.64 -12.79 -1.95
C LEU A 63 -2.44 -11.27 -1.90
N TYR A 64 -3.52 -10.49 -1.89
CA TYR A 64 -3.43 -9.03 -1.81
C TYR A 64 -2.74 -8.56 -0.52
N ARG A 65 -3.01 -9.21 0.63
CA ARG A 65 -2.31 -8.93 1.89
C ARG A 65 -0.83 -9.28 1.84
N GLU A 66 -0.48 -10.37 1.17
CA GLU A 66 0.92 -10.78 0.99
C GLU A 66 1.68 -9.79 0.11
N GLN A 67 1.04 -9.26 -0.93
CA GLN A 67 1.63 -8.27 -1.84
C GLN A 67 1.78 -6.88 -1.22
N THR A 68 0.78 -6.43 -0.45
CA THR A 68 0.69 -5.02 0.00
C THR A 68 0.99 -4.82 1.49
N GLY A 69 0.94 -5.88 2.29
CA GLY A 69 1.12 -5.83 3.75
C GLY A 69 -0.04 -5.20 4.52
N VAL A 70 -1.16 -4.85 3.87
CA VAL A 70 -2.28 -4.19 4.55
C VAL A 70 -3.06 -5.13 5.48
N GLY A 71 -3.86 -4.52 6.36
CA GLY A 71 -4.75 -5.24 7.26
C GLY A 71 -5.86 -6.01 6.54
N LEU A 72 -6.47 -6.98 7.21
CA LEU A 72 -7.55 -7.80 6.65
C LEU A 72 -8.75 -6.97 6.17
N ALA A 73 -9.10 -5.92 6.92
CA ALA A 73 -10.22 -5.03 6.57
C ALA A 73 -9.97 -4.28 5.25
N ASP A 74 -8.78 -3.71 5.08
CA ASP A 74 -8.43 -2.96 3.87
C ASP A 74 -8.25 -3.90 2.67
N ALA A 75 -7.67 -5.08 2.88
CA ALA A 75 -7.56 -6.10 1.83
C ALA A 75 -8.91 -6.59 1.34
N LYS A 76 -9.85 -6.83 2.26
CA LYS A 76 -11.22 -7.20 1.91
C LYS A 76 -11.88 -6.12 1.06
N ARG A 77 -11.75 -4.85 1.47
CA ARG A 77 -12.30 -3.69 0.75
C ARG A 77 -11.73 -3.60 -0.66
N ALA A 78 -10.41 -3.66 -0.81
CA ALA A 78 -9.76 -3.59 -2.13
C ALA A 78 -10.20 -4.71 -3.08
N VAL A 79 -10.34 -5.93 -2.56
CA VAL A 79 -10.83 -7.08 -3.34
C VAL A 79 -12.32 -6.95 -3.70
N GLU A 80 -13.13 -6.34 -2.82
CA GLU A 80 -14.54 -6.04 -3.08
C GLU A 80 -14.73 -4.95 -4.13
N ASP A 81 -13.96 -3.88 -4.07
CA ASP A 81 -14.00 -2.81 -5.06
C ASP A 81 -13.55 -3.33 -6.45
N ALA A 82 -12.63 -4.30 -6.48
CA ALA A 82 -12.18 -4.94 -7.72
C ALA A 82 -13.24 -5.86 -8.36
N THR A 83 -14.30 -6.25 -7.63
CA THR A 83 -15.43 -7.00 -8.19
C THR A 83 -16.51 -6.12 -8.83
N GLU A 84 -16.55 -4.81 -8.55
CA GLU A 84 -17.67 -3.91 -8.93
C GLU A 84 -17.44 -3.11 -10.23
N ILE A 85 -16.53 -3.56 -11.11
CA ILE A 85 -16.24 -2.94 -12.41
C ILE A 85 -16.73 -3.86 -13.54
#